data_AF-A0A7Y1VFV2-F1
#
_entry.id   AF-A0A7Y1VFV2-F1
#
_cell.length_a   1.000
_cell.length_b   1.000
_cell.length_c   1.000
_cell.angle_alpha   90.00
_cell.angle_beta   90.00
_cell.angle_gamma   90.00
#
_symmetry.space_group_name_H-M   'P 1'
#
loop_
_entity.id
_entity.type
_entity.pdbx_description
1 polymer ?
#
loop_
_entity_poly.entity_id
_entity_poly.type
_entity_poly.pdbx_seq_one_letter_code
_entity_poly.pdbx_strand_id
1 'polypeptide(L)'
;QLEYGAEIGRAIVNFDGPIVFCVVSRYHGGAFVVFSGALHDNMQVLAVEGSHASVLGGAPAAAVVFAREVKNRVNHDPLVQRLEARISELSGSSDVTGIRAELAEVRQAVYAEKLGEVADEFDAIHTIERARDVGSVDRIVAAADLRPELISAVERGIAAAGT
;
A
#
# COMPACT_ATOMS: atom_id res chain seq x y z
N GLN A 1 -0.87 20.43 8.24
CA GLN A 1 -0.74 18.96 8.16
C GLN A 1 0.52 18.45 8.87
N LEU A 2 1.71 19.01 8.59
CA LEU A 2 2.95 18.60 9.26
C LEU A 2 2.91 18.82 10.79
N GLU A 3 2.37 19.94 11.25
CA GLU A 3 2.21 20.24 12.68
C GLU A 3 1.37 19.18 13.40
N TYR A 4 0.23 18.78 12.82
CA TYR A 4 -0.62 17.74 13.41
C TYR A 4 0.04 16.36 13.44
N GLY A 5 0.89 16.04 12.47
CA GLY A 5 1.68 14.79 12.50
C GLY A 5 2.70 14.79 13.63
N ALA A 6 3.38 15.92 13.84
CA ALA A 6 4.31 16.07 14.96
C ALA A 6 3.60 16.00 16.31
N GLU A 7 2.39 16.53 16.42
CA GLU A 7 1.55 16.43 17.61
C GLU A 7 1.13 14.99 17.94
N ILE A 8 0.83 14.15 16.94
CA ILE A 8 0.60 12.72 17.15
C ILE A 8 1.86 12.06 17.71
N GLY A 9 3.02 12.29 17.09
CA GLY A 9 4.29 11.73 17.57
C GLY A 9 4.58 12.16 19.03
N ARG A 10 4.36 13.43 19.35
CA ARG A 10 4.49 13.96 20.72
C ARG A 10 3.53 13.27 21.68
N ALA A 11 2.28 13.04 21.29
CA ALA A 11 1.30 12.36 22.12
C ALA A 11 1.71 10.89 22.39
N ILE A 12 2.22 10.18 21.38
CA ILE A 12 2.70 8.81 21.53
C ILE A 12 3.90 8.73 22.49
N VAL A 13 4.88 9.63 22.33
CA VAL A 13 6.08 9.66 23.19
C VAL A 13 5.74 9.96 24.65
N ASN A 14 4.75 10.84 24.91
CA ASN A 14 4.40 11.27 26.26
C ASN A 14 3.22 10.50 26.88
N PHE A 15 2.72 9.46 26.21
CA PHE A 15 1.59 8.70 26.74
C PHE A 15 2.01 7.93 28.00
N ASP A 16 1.21 8.01 29.06
CA ASP A 16 1.46 7.28 30.29
C ASP A 16 0.57 6.02 30.33
N GLY A 17 1.10 4.92 29.81
CA GLY A 17 0.43 3.63 29.77
C GLY A 17 0.80 2.79 28.54
N PRO A 18 0.21 1.59 28.41
CA PRO A 18 0.49 0.73 27.28
C PRO A 18 -0.23 1.19 26.01
N ILE A 19 0.46 1.06 24.87
CA ILE A 19 -0.10 1.31 23.55
C ILE A 19 -0.12 0.01 22.76
N VAL A 20 -1.28 -0.35 22.21
CA VAL A 20 -1.39 -1.43 21.23
C VAL A 20 -1.81 -0.85 19.90
N PHE A 21 -0.90 -0.87 18.93
CA PHE A 21 -1.18 -0.39 17.58
C PHE A 21 -1.46 -1.57 16.66
N CYS A 22 -2.68 -1.67 16.14
CA CYS A 22 -3.11 -2.79 15.33
C CYS A 22 -3.31 -2.40 13.86
N VAL A 23 -2.49 -2.98 12.98
CA VAL A 23 -2.65 -2.86 11.52
C VAL A 23 -3.73 -3.83 11.05
N VAL A 24 -4.86 -3.30 10.58
CA VAL A 24 -5.98 -4.13 10.09
C VAL A 24 -5.87 -4.42 8.59
N SER A 25 -5.37 -3.47 7.80
CA SER A 25 -5.34 -3.60 6.33
C SER A 25 -4.01 -3.15 5.74
N ARG A 26 -3.66 -1.87 5.87
CA ARG A 26 -2.51 -1.29 5.20
C ARG A 26 -1.76 -0.35 6.14
N TYR A 27 -0.45 -0.52 6.20
CA TYR A 27 0.46 0.30 6.99
C TYR A 27 1.52 0.90 6.07
N HIS A 28 1.26 2.13 5.58
CA HIS A 28 2.12 2.77 4.59
C HIS A 28 2.70 4.12 5.06
N GLY A 29 3.95 4.39 4.68
CA GLY A 29 4.55 5.73 4.66
C GLY A 29 4.51 6.48 6.00
N GLY A 30 3.90 7.66 6.02
CA GLY A 30 3.95 8.59 7.16
C GLY A 30 3.31 8.06 8.45
N ALA A 31 2.34 7.14 8.36
CA ALA A 31 1.79 6.47 9.53
C ALA A 31 2.86 5.66 10.27
N PHE A 32 3.81 5.08 9.52
CA PHE A 32 4.92 4.32 10.07
C PHE A 32 5.80 5.15 10.99
N VAL A 33 5.98 6.43 10.65
CA VAL A 33 6.88 7.33 11.37
C VAL A 33 6.29 7.70 12.74
N VAL A 34 4.99 8.01 12.79
CA VAL A 34 4.35 8.51 14.01
C VAL A 34 3.78 7.41 14.92
N PHE A 35 3.72 6.17 14.45
CA PHE A 35 3.36 4.97 15.23
C PHE A 35 4.48 3.91 15.24
N SER A 36 5.73 4.35 15.10
CA SER A 36 6.87 3.45 15.25
C SER A 36 6.97 2.98 16.72
N GLY A 37 7.16 1.68 16.94
CA GLY A 37 7.43 1.14 18.27
C GLY A 37 8.67 1.76 18.94
N ALA A 38 9.58 2.34 18.16
CA ALA A 38 10.74 3.07 18.68
C ALA A 38 10.38 4.39 19.39
N LEU A 39 9.13 4.86 19.30
CA LEU A 39 8.69 6.10 19.96
C LEU A 39 8.28 5.89 21.42
N HIS A 40 7.98 4.64 21.84
CA HIS A 40 7.48 4.37 23.17
C HIS A 40 7.76 2.93 23.59
N ASP A 41 8.52 2.74 24.67
CA ASP A 41 9.02 1.42 25.10
C ASP A 41 7.91 0.43 25.49
N ASN A 42 6.75 0.93 25.94
CA ASN A 42 5.57 0.12 26.24
C ASN A 42 4.52 0.19 25.13
N MET A 43 4.98 0.06 23.88
CA MET A 43 4.16 -0.04 22.69
C MET A 43 4.33 -1.40 22.05
N GLN A 44 3.21 -2.04 21.67
CA GLN A 44 3.19 -3.27 20.89
C GLN A 44 2.47 -3.03 19.55
N VAL A 45 3.10 -3.45 18.46
CA VAL A 45 2.56 -3.39 17.10
C VAL A 45 2.04 -4.78 16.70
N LEU A 46 0.73 -4.89 16.54
CA LEU A 46 0.06 -6.08 16.01
C LEU A 46 -0.37 -5.85 14.57
N ALA A 47 -0.49 -6.92 13.81
CA ALA A 47 -1.06 -6.86 12.47
C ALA A 47 -1.94 -8.06 12.16
N VAL A 48 -3.05 -7.84 11.46
CA VAL A 48 -3.94 -8.92 11.03
C VAL A 48 -3.30 -9.63 9.83
N GLU A 49 -3.42 -10.96 9.78
CA GLU A 49 -3.02 -11.75 8.61
C GLU A 49 -3.62 -11.19 7.31
N GLY A 50 -2.82 -11.14 6.25
CA GLY A 50 -3.22 -10.57 4.96
C GLY A 50 -3.21 -9.03 4.91
N SER A 51 -2.78 -8.34 5.97
CA SER A 51 -2.44 -6.93 5.89
C SER A 51 -1.12 -6.69 5.14
N HIS A 52 -0.88 -5.44 4.75
CA HIS A 52 0.32 -5.03 4.02
C HIS A 52 1.06 -3.90 4.74
N ALA A 53 2.39 -3.89 4.61
CA ALA A 53 3.23 -2.85 5.19
C ALA A 53 4.35 -2.44 4.21
N SER A 54 4.45 -1.15 3.92
CA SER A 54 5.46 -0.64 2.97
C SER A 54 5.73 0.85 3.16
N VAL A 55 6.80 1.39 2.55
CA VAL A 55 7.05 2.83 2.58
C VAL A 55 6.06 3.60 1.69
N LEU A 56 5.59 2.98 0.60
CA LEU A 56 4.63 3.56 -0.35
C LEU A 56 3.65 2.47 -0.78
N GLY A 57 2.35 2.75 -0.88
CA GLY A 57 1.38 1.76 -1.35
C GLY A 57 1.57 1.37 -2.82
N GLY A 58 1.09 0.20 -3.22
CA GLY A 58 1.19 -0.31 -4.59
C GLY A 58 0.69 0.65 -5.66
N ALA A 59 -0.52 1.23 -5.51
CA ALA A 59 -1.07 2.14 -6.50
C ALA A 59 -0.20 3.39 -6.77
N PRO A 60 0.24 4.17 -5.76
CA PRO A 60 1.17 5.27 -6.00
C PRO A 60 2.56 4.79 -6.45
N ALA A 61 3.03 3.61 -6.03
CA ALA A 61 4.26 3.03 -6.56
C ALA A 61 4.12 2.76 -8.07
N ALA A 62 3.04 2.11 -8.52
CA ALA A 62 2.76 1.85 -9.92
C ALA A 62 2.64 3.15 -10.73
N ALA A 63 1.89 4.14 -10.21
CA ALA A 63 1.62 5.38 -10.90
C ALA A 63 2.84 6.32 -11.03
N VAL A 64 3.75 6.31 -10.04
CA VAL A 64 4.84 7.29 -9.94
C VAL A 64 6.21 6.64 -10.14
N VAL A 65 6.49 5.56 -9.42
CA VAL A 65 7.80 4.89 -9.43
C VAL A 65 7.94 3.98 -10.66
N PHE A 66 6.88 3.23 -10.98
CA PHE A 66 6.86 2.26 -12.08
C PHE A 66 6.06 2.74 -13.30
N ALA A 67 5.87 4.05 -13.45
CA ALA A 67 5.11 4.63 -14.57
C ALA A 67 5.62 4.18 -15.95
N ARG A 68 6.95 4.01 -16.09
CA ARG A 68 7.56 3.50 -17.32
C ARG A 68 7.19 2.05 -17.59
N GLU A 69 7.16 1.22 -16.56
CA GLU A 69 6.78 -0.19 -16.68
C GLU A 69 5.30 -0.34 -17.04
N VAL A 70 4.42 0.39 -16.35
CA VAL A 70 2.99 0.46 -16.69
C VAL A 70 2.80 0.87 -18.15
N LYS A 71 3.48 1.93 -18.60
CA LYS A 71 3.42 2.37 -20.01
C LYS A 71 3.92 1.31 -20.98
N ASN A 72 5.00 0.61 -20.66
CA ASN A 72 5.52 -0.47 -21.49
C ASN A 72 4.48 -1.59 -21.62
N ARG A 73 3.84 -2.01 -20.52
CA ARG A 73 2.79 -3.03 -20.54
C ARG A 73 1.58 -2.62 -21.38
N VAL A 74 1.14 -1.36 -21.27
CA VAL A 74 0.07 -0.80 -22.12
C VAL A 74 0.44 -0.84 -23.60
N ASN A 75 1.67 -0.48 -23.97
CA ASN A 75 2.13 -0.51 -25.36
C ASN A 75 2.30 -1.92 -25.92
N HIS A 76 2.44 -2.93 -25.05
CA HIS A 76 2.51 -4.34 -25.44
C HIS A 76 1.14 -5.02 -25.41
N ASP A 77 0.08 -4.31 -25.04
CA ASP A 77 -1.26 -4.87 -25.03
C ASP A 77 -1.72 -5.20 -26.47
N PRO A 78 -2.20 -6.43 -26.74
CA PRO A 78 -2.59 -6.86 -28.08
C PRO A 78 -3.70 -6.02 -28.73
N LEU A 79 -4.61 -5.42 -27.94
CA LEU A 79 -5.67 -4.57 -28.46
C LEU A 79 -5.12 -3.20 -28.85
N VAL A 80 -4.25 -2.62 -28.01
CA VAL A 80 -3.57 -1.36 -28.31
C VAL A 80 -2.75 -1.48 -29.60
N GLN A 81 -1.92 -2.53 -29.73
CA GLN A 81 -1.09 -2.75 -30.92
C GLN A 81 -1.92 -2.95 -32.19
N ARG A 82 -3.05 -3.65 -32.09
CA ARG A 82 -3.96 -3.89 -33.23
C ARG A 82 -4.57 -2.59 -33.75
N LEU A 83 -5.04 -1.72 -32.85
CA LEU A 83 -5.62 -0.43 -33.21
C LEU A 83 -4.55 0.53 -33.76
N GLU A 84 -3.35 0.53 -33.18
CA GLU A 84 -2.21 1.30 -33.70
C GLU A 84 -1.81 0.86 -35.13
N ALA A 85 -1.73 -0.44 -35.39
CA ALA A 85 -1.46 -0.98 -36.72
C ALA A 85 -2.53 -0.55 -37.74
N ARG A 86 -3.80 -0.63 -37.36
CA ARG A 86 -4.92 -0.23 -38.23
C ARG A 86 -4.93 1.27 -38.55
N ILE A 87 -4.55 2.12 -37.59
CA ILE A 87 -4.35 3.56 -37.84
C ILE A 87 -3.22 3.78 -38.84
N SER A 88 -2.11 3.04 -38.71
CA SER A 88 -0.97 3.14 -39.63
C SER A 88 -1.37 2.77 -41.06
N GLU A 89 -2.14 1.69 -41.24
CA GLU A 89 -2.65 1.23 -42.53
C GLU A 89 -3.60 2.23 -43.21
N LEU A 90 -4.39 2.97 -42.44
CA LEU A 90 -5.42 3.90 -42.94
C LEU A 90 -4.94 5.36 -43.07
N SER A 91 -3.64 5.61 -42.90
CA SER A 91 -3.04 6.95 -42.92
C SER A 91 -3.45 7.75 -44.17
N GLY A 92 -4.34 8.75 -43.99
CA GLY A 92 -4.87 9.61 -45.07
C GLY A 92 -6.37 9.46 -45.38
N SER A 93 -7.06 8.50 -44.76
CA SER A 93 -8.52 8.31 -44.86
C SER A 93 -9.29 9.11 -43.80
N SER A 94 -10.50 9.59 -44.13
CA SER A 94 -11.44 10.20 -43.16
C SER A 94 -11.92 9.22 -42.08
N ASP A 95 -11.71 7.92 -42.29
CA ASP A 95 -12.12 6.82 -41.39
C ASP A 95 -11.20 6.64 -40.17
N VAL A 96 -10.06 7.35 -40.11
CA VAL A 96 -9.07 7.23 -39.02
C VAL A 96 -9.54 7.86 -37.71
N THR A 97 -10.43 8.86 -37.77
CA THR A 97 -10.85 9.61 -36.58
C THR A 97 -11.57 8.74 -35.56
N GLY A 98 -12.46 7.84 -36.01
CA GLY A 98 -13.18 6.91 -35.11
C GLY A 98 -12.23 5.93 -34.41
N ILE A 99 -11.28 5.37 -35.16
CA ILE A 99 -10.30 4.41 -34.64
C ILE A 99 -9.34 5.07 -33.63
N ARG A 100 -9.00 6.35 -33.83
CA ARG A 100 -8.22 7.12 -32.85
C ARG A 100 -8.97 7.34 -31.54
N ALA A 101 -10.28 7.58 -31.61
CA ALA A 101 -11.11 7.69 -30.41
C ALA A 101 -11.19 6.34 -29.67
N GLU A 102 -11.43 5.25 -30.41
CA GLU A 102 -11.43 3.89 -29.85
C GLU A 102 -10.08 3.54 -29.19
N LEU A 103 -8.95 3.83 -29.85
CA LEU A 103 -7.62 3.61 -29.28
C LEU A 103 -7.42 4.41 -27.98
N ALA A 104 -7.94 5.63 -27.88
CA ALA A 104 -7.81 6.44 -26.67
C ALA A 104 -8.57 5.81 -25.50
N GLU A 105 -9.80 5.34 -25.73
CA GLU A 105 -10.61 4.65 -24.72
C GLU A 105 -9.95 3.32 -24.29
N VAL A 106 -9.52 2.50 -25.24
CA VAL A 106 -8.83 1.24 -24.96
C VAL A 106 -7.54 1.49 -24.18
N ARG A 107 -6.73 2.47 -24.57
CA ARG A 107 -5.51 2.82 -23.81
C ARG A 107 -5.81 3.23 -22.38
N GLN A 108 -6.87 3.97 -22.13
CA GLN A 108 -7.23 4.38 -20.78
C GLN A 108 -7.65 3.18 -19.93
N ALA A 109 -8.47 2.28 -20.48
CA ALA A 109 -8.90 1.06 -19.80
C ALA A 109 -7.71 0.14 -19.49
N VAL A 110 -6.86 -0.14 -20.49
CA VAL A 110 -5.66 -0.97 -20.35
C VAL A 110 -4.68 -0.32 -19.35
N TYR A 111 -4.51 1.00 -19.38
CA TYR A 111 -3.65 1.69 -18.40
C TYR A 111 -4.12 1.47 -16.97
N ALA A 112 -5.43 1.58 -16.69
CA ALA A 112 -5.97 1.35 -15.35
C ALA A 112 -5.74 -0.11 -14.90
N GLU A 113 -5.92 -1.07 -15.80
CA GLU A 113 -5.65 -2.50 -15.55
C GLU A 113 -4.17 -2.75 -15.23
N LYS A 114 -3.26 -2.31 -16.10
CA LYS A 114 -1.82 -2.54 -15.93
C LYS A 114 -1.24 -1.80 -14.73
N LEU A 115 -1.82 -0.66 -14.36
CA LEU A 115 -1.49 0.02 -13.11
C LEU A 115 -1.87 -0.83 -11.89
N GLY A 116 -3.06 -1.43 -11.90
CA GLY A 116 -3.52 -2.35 -10.85
C GLY A 116 -2.62 -3.58 -10.72
N GLU A 117 -2.29 -4.24 -11.83
CA GLU A 117 -1.38 -5.39 -11.83
C GLU A 117 -0.02 -5.06 -11.21
N VAL A 118 0.60 -3.95 -11.63
CA VAL A 118 1.89 -3.51 -11.08
C VAL A 118 1.79 -3.13 -9.61
N ALA A 119 0.65 -2.54 -9.20
CA ALA A 119 0.39 -2.24 -7.80
C ALA A 119 0.29 -3.51 -6.94
N ASP A 120 -0.42 -4.52 -7.42
CA ASP A 120 -0.59 -5.80 -6.72
C ASP A 120 0.74 -6.57 -6.66
N GLU A 121 1.52 -6.58 -7.74
CA GLU A 121 2.88 -7.14 -7.74
C GLU A 121 3.78 -6.44 -6.71
N PHE A 122 3.67 -5.11 -6.59
CA PHE A 122 4.41 -4.36 -5.60
C PHE A 122 3.98 -4.72 -4.17
N ASP A 123 2.67 -4.75 -3.90
CA ASP A 123 2.12 -5.07 -2.58
C ASP A 123 2.43 -6.53 -2.18
N ALA A 124 2.56 -7.46 -3.14
CA ALA A 124 2.93 -8.86 -2.91
C ALA A 124 4.39 -9.04 -2.43
N ILE A 125 5.30 -8.11 -2.75
CA ILE A 125 6.68 -8.10 -2.23
C ILE A 125 6.75 -7.47 -0.83
N HIS A 126 5.79 -6.59 -0.52
CA HIS A 126 5.75 -5.81 0.71
C HIS A 126 4.69 -6.36 1.67
N THR A 127 4.97 -7.56 2.17
CA THR A 127 4.07 -8.30 3.05
C THR A 127 4.27 -7.93 4.52
N ILE A 128 3.27 -8.25 5.35
CA ILE A 128 3.33 -8.01 6.79
C ILE A 128 4.35 -8.94 7.50
N GLU A 129 4.59 -10.13 6.97
CA GLU A 129 5.61 -11.06 7.45
C GLU A 129 7.00 -10.43 7.36
N ARG A 130 7.30 -9.81 6.23
CA ARG A 130 8.56 -9.08 6.06
C ARG A 130 8.68 -7.93 7.05
N ALA A 131 7.59 -7.20 7.30
CA ALA A 131 7.58 -6.13 8.29
C ALA A 131 7.85 -6.67 9.70
N ARG A 132 7.31 -7.84 10.05
CA ARG A 132 7.65 -8.51 11.30
C ARG A 132 9.11 -8.92 11.37
N ASP A 133 9.64 -9.52 10.30
CA ASP A 133 11.01 -10.04 10.27
C ASP A 133 12.07 -8.93 10.39
N VAL A 134 11.73 -7.68 10.02
CA VAL A 134 12.61 -6.51 10.21
C VAL A 134 12.31 -5.71 11.49
N GLY A 135 11.41 -6.21 12.36
CA GLY A 135 11.09 -5.60 13.66
C GLY A 135 10.10 -4.43 13.60
N SER A 136 9.43 -4.23 12.47
CA SER A 136 8.40 -3.19 12.31
C SER A 136 7.03 -3.58 12.86
N VAL A 137 6.80 -4.88 13.05
CA VAL A 137 5.58 -5.49 13.61
C VAL A 137 6.02 -6.55 14.60
N ASP A 138 5.44 -6.58 15.80
CA ASP A 138 5.81 -7.57 16.81
C ASP A 138 5.12 -8.91 16.57
N ARG A 139 3.83 -8.86 16.20
CA ARG A 139 3.03 -10.07 16.00
C ARG A 139 2.02 -9.94 14.87
N ILE A 140 1.86 -11.06 14.16
CA ILE A 140 0.78 -11.26 13.20
C ILE A 140 -0.29 -12.11 13.89
N VAL A 141 -1.56 -11.71 13.75
CA VAL A 141 -2.71 -12.34 14.40
C VAL A 141 -3.77 -12.70 13.38
N ALA A 142 -4.36 -13.89 13.52
CA ALA A 142 -5.54 -14.26 12.75
C ALA A 142 -6.70 -13.32 13.12
N ALA A 143 -7.55 -12.99 12.14
CA ALA A 143 -8.68 -12.07 12.36
C ALA A 143 -9.64 -12.57 13.46
N ALA A 144 -9.81 -13.89 13.59
CA ALA A 144 -10.65 -14.51 14.63
C ALA A 144 -10.10 -14.30 16.05
N ASP A 145 -8.78 -14.20 16.19
CA ASP A 145 -8.09 -14.07 17.48
C ASP A 145 -7.77 -12.61 17.83
N LEU A 146 -8.13 -11.66 16.97
CA LEU A 146 -7.78 -10.26 17.17
C LEU A 146 -8.28 -9.71 18.51
N ARG A 147 -9.54 -9.99 18.87
CA ARG A 147 -10.12 -9.51 20.14
C ARG A 147 -9.38 -10.06 21.36
N PRO A 148 -9.23 -11.40 21.54
CA PRO A 148 -8.50 -11.91 22.69
C PRO A 148 -7.04 -11.43 22.71
N GLU A 149 -6.40 -11.26 21.55
CA GLU A 149 -5.02 -10.75 21.49
C GLU A 149 -4.87 -9.29 21.89
N LEU A 150 -5.79 -8.42 21.47
CA LEU A 150 -5.79 -7.02 21.90
C LEU A 150 -5.93 -6.91 23.43
N ILE A 151 -6.82 -7.70 24.02
CA ILE A 151 -7.00 -7.73 25.48
C ILE A 151 -5.69 -8.15 26.16
N SER A 152 -5.12 -9.28 25.71
CA SER A 152 -3.90 -9.81 26.30
C SER A 152 -2.70 -8.86 26.13
N ALA A 153 -2.59 -8.18 24.99
CA ALA A 153 -1.55 -7.18 24.73
C ALA A 153 -1.64 -6.00 25.69
N VAL A 154 -2.84 -5.47 25.91
CA VAL A 154 -3.07 -4.39 26.88
C VAL A 154 -2.73 -4.87 28.31
N GLU A 155 -3.21 -6.04 28.71
CA GLU A 155 -2.93 -6.59 30.05
C GLU A 155 -1.43 -6.77 30.31
N ARG A 156 -0.67 -7.29 29.34
CA ARG A 156 0.79 -7.39 29.42
C ARG A 156 1.45 -6.03 29.58
N GLY A 157 1.00 -5.04 28.81
CA GLY A 157 1.55 -3.69 28.88
C GLY A 157 1.23 -2.96 30.20
N ILE A 158 0.04 -3.18 30.78
CA ILE A 158 -0.30 -2.67 32.12
C ILE A 158 0.62 -3.31 33.16
N ALA A 159 0.82 -4.63 33.10
CA ALA A 159 1.67 -5.34 34.05
C ALA A 159 3.14 -4.87 33.99
N ALA A 160 3.65 -4.59 32.78
CA ALA A 160 5.01 -4.10 32.58
C ALA A 160 5.23 -2.65 33.07
N ALA A 161 4.20 -1.80 33.06
CA ALA A 161 4.28 -0.43 33.58
C ALA A 161 4.17 -0.34 35.11
N GLY A 162 3.62 -1.37 35.75
CA GLY A 162 3.44 -1.42 37.21
C GLY A 162 4.68 -1.89 37.99
N THR A 163 5.76 -2.26 37.30
CA THR A 163 7.06 -2.67 37.86
C THR A 163 8.10 -1.59 37.67
#